data_AF-A0A923DG06-F1
#
_entry.id   AF-A0A923DG06-F1
#
_cell.length_a   1.000
_cell.length_b   1.000
_cell.length_c   1.000
_cell.angle_alpha   90.00
_cell.angle_beta   90.00
_cell.angle_gamma   90.00
#
_symmetry.space_group_name_H-M   'P 1'
#
loop_
_entity.id
_entity.type
_entity.pdbx_description
1 polymer ?
#
loop_
_entity_poly.entity_id
_entity_poly.type
_entity_poly.pdbx_seq_one_letter_code
_entity_poly.pdbx_strand_id
1 'polypeptide(L)'
;MLAKGKPILFGEVGNPPAPEIYKQQPDWTSWVVWAGMVRNTTKKQYQEMVDNPRMLFQESQAYWEAMNPYRKVCSLPLLPLKDKYPVNFSGQWVFNEDKSDVGNAGTGNVAHEIEIDQDGDLLHVKKQVLVEWGGDRTTNETIPLDGSEMKSEFFNSPRISKASWDEVSKSVKVSSVVKFTRGGQTTEMKSTEEWSLQEGGKALKLRRLQPASGVAKLRFR
;
A
#
# COMPACT_ATOMS: atom_id res chain seq x y z
N MET A 1 -30.61 24.80 -25.45
CA MET A 1 -29.41 24.47 -24.64
C MET A 1 -28.19 25.17 -25.22
N LEU A 2 -27.41 25.89 -24.40
CA LEU A 2 -26.26 26.72 -24.85
C LEU A 2 -25.12 25.90 -25.48
N ALA A 3 -24.93 24.66 -25.01
CA ALA A 3 -23.82 23.79 -25.43
C ALA A 3 -23.91 23.30 -26.89
N LYS A 4 -25.08 23.33 -27.52
CA LYS A 4 -25.30 22.90 -28.93
C LYS A 4 -24.67 21.53 -29.25
N GLY A 5 -24.84 20.55 -28.35
CA GLY A 5 -24.31 19.19 -28.50
C GLY A 5 -22.82 19.03 -28.13
N LYS A 6 -22.14 20.09 -27.68
CA LYS A 6 -20.79 19.97 -27.11
C LYS A 6 -20.84 19.34 -25.71
N PRO A 7 -19.79 18.58 -25.31
CA PRO A 7 -19.62 18.08 -23.95
C PRO A 7 -19.78 19.17 -22.89
N ILE A 8 -20.42 18.82 -21.78
CA ILE A 8 -20.59 19.68 -20.62
C ILE A 8 -19.83 19.06 -19.45
N LEU A 9 -18.94 19.84 -18.83
CA LEU A 9 -18.22 19.46 -17.62
C LEU A 9 -18.38 20.52 -16.53
N PHE A 10 -18.31 20.10 -15.28
CA PHE A 10 -18.26 21.00 -14.13
C PHE A 10 -16.80 21.17 -13.73
N GLY A 11 -16.23 22.33 -14.03
CA GLY A 11 -14.84 22.62 -13.67
C GLY A 11 -14.59 22.44 -12.18
N GLU A 12 -15.58 22.77 -11.35
CA GLU A 12 -15.54 22.64 -9.91
C GLU A 12 -16.93 22.29 -9.35
N VAL A 13 -16.94 21.42 -8.34
CA VAL A 13 -18.09 21.16 -7.48
C VAL A 13 -17.65 21.22 -6.01
N GLY A 14 -18.58 21.55 -5.12
CA GLY A 14 -18.32 21.45 -3.67
C GLY A 14 -18.35 20.01 -3.21
N ASN A 15 -19.55 19.47 -3.02
CA ASN A 15 -19.72 18.05 -2.77
C ASN A 15 -19.80 17.29 -4.09
N PRO A 16 -19.30 16.04 -4.14
CA PRO A 16 -19.64 15.11 -5.21
C PRO A 16 -21.16 15.06 -5.44
N PRO A 17 -21.63 15.10 -6.71
CA PRO A 17 -23.03 14.94 -7.00
C PRO A 17 -23.55 13.57 -6.54
N ALA A 18 -24.75 13.55 -5.97
CA ALA A 18 -25.38 12.30 -5.55
C ALA A 18 -25.69 11.40 -6.76
N PRO A 19 -25.70 10.06 -6.61
CA PRO A 19 -25.96 9.11 -7.71
C PRO A 19 -27.21 9.42 -8.55
N GLU A 20 -28.25 9.94 -7.90
CA GLU A 20 -29.55 10.31 -8.49
C GLU A 20 -29.44 11.47 -9.48
N ILE A 21 -28.47 12.37 -9.27
CA ILE A 21 -28.23 13.49 -10.17
C ILE A 21 -27.76 13.00 -11.53
N TYR A 22 -26.95 11.94 -11.60
CA TYR A 22 -26.49 11.37 -12.87
C TYR A 22 -27.62 10.73 -13.69
N LYS A 23 -28.71 10.32 -13.03
CA LYS A 23 -29.91 9.82 -13.71
C LYS A 23 -30.71 10.98 -14.30
N GLN A 24 -30.80 12.10 -13.58
CA GLN A 24 -31.56 13.29 -13.98
C GLN A 24 -30.80 14.16 -14.99
N GLN A 25 -29.47 14.17 -14.93
CA GLN A 25 -28.58 15.00 -15.71
C GLN A 25 -27.46 14.14 -16.33
N PRO A 26 -27.79 13.27 -17.32
CA PRO A 26 -26.86 12.27 -17.84
C PRO A 26 -25.78 12.83 -18.78
N ASP A 27 -25.89 14.08 -19.22
CA ASP A 27 -25.04 14.67 -20.26
C ASP A 27 -23.70 15.24 -19.73
N TRP A 28 -23.41 15.02 -18.45
CA TRP A 28 -22.18 15.48 -17.82
C TRP A 28 -21.01 14.56 -18.17
N THR A 29 -19.90 15.11 -18.61
CA THR A 29 -18.72 14.31 -18.97
C THR A 29 -17.69 14.19 -17.87
N SER A 30 -17.58 15.20 -17.00
CA SER A 30 -16.69 15.17 -15.84
C SER A 30 -17.04 16.26 -14.83
N TRP A 31 -16.54 16.08 -13.60
CA TRP A 31 -16.55 17.10 -12.56
C TRP A 31 -15.31 16.94 -11.67
N VAL A 32 -14.91 18.02 -10.98
CA VAL A 32 -13.78 18.00 -10.05
C VAL A 32 -14.21 18.61 -8.73
N VAL A 33 -13.96 17.91 -7.62
CA VAL A 33 -14.23 18.48 -6.29
C VAL A 33 -13.15 19.50 -5.94
N TRP A 34 -13.59 20.67 -5.49
CA TRP A 34 -12.68 21.71 -5.05
C TRP A 34 -12.02 21.34 -3.72
N ALA A 35 -10.72 21.03 -3.78
CA ALA A 35 -9.84 20.87 -2.62
C ALA A 35 -10.49 20.05 -1.47
N GLY A 36 -10.50 20.61 -0.25
CA GLY A 36 -11.03 19.97 0.95
C GLY A 36 -12.56 19.90 1.04
N MET A 37 -13.32 20.27 0.01
CA MET A 37 -14.79 20.23 0.04
C MET A 37 -15.36 18.80 0.06
N VAL A 38 -14.49 17.78 -0.08
CA VAL A 38 -14.78 16.36 0.15
C VAL A 38 -15.27 16.03 1.57
N ARG A 39 -15.02 16.90 2.55
CA ARG A 39 -15.26 16.64 3.99
C ARG A 39 -16.70 16.34 4.37
N ASN A 40 -17.68 16.74 3.54
CA ASN A 40 -19.10 16.48 3.81
C ASN A 40 -19.61 15.18 3.16
N THR A 41 -18.74 14.40 2.54
CA THR A 41 -19.09 13.12 1.92
C THR A 41 -18.57 11.98 2.77
N THR A 42 -19.47 11.14 3.26
CA THR A 42 -19.11 9.98 4.08
C THR A 42 -18.41 8.92 3.23
N LYS A 43 -17.61 8.04 3.87
CA LYS A 43 -17.00 6.89 3.20
C LYS A 43 -18.03 6.01 2.46
N LYS A 44 -19.22 5.84 3.04
CA LYS A 44 -20.31 5.07 2.42
C LYS A 44 -20.79 5.73 1.12
N GLN A 45 -21.01 7.05 1.12
CA GLN A 45 -21.41 7.78 -0.08
C GLN A 45 -20.32 7.74 -1.17
N TYR A 46 -19.05 7.75 -0.78
CA TYR A 46 -17.95 7.50 -1.72
C TYR A 46 -18.03 6.12 -2.34
N GLN A 47 -18.24 5.08 -1.54
CA GLN A 47 -18.37 3.73 -2.07
C GLN A 47 -19.56 3.61 -3.03
N GLU A 48 -20.70 4.20 -2.70
CA GLU A 48 -21.88 4.22 -3.60
C GLU A 48 -21.60 4.91 -4.95
N MET A 49 -20.71 5.91 -4.99
CA MET A 49 -20.26 6.51 -6.25
C MET A 49 -19.27 5.62 -7.00
N VAL A 50 -18.35 4.98 -6.28
CA VAL A 50 -17.37 4.03 -6.86
C VAL A 50 -18.08 2.86 -7.52
N ASP A 51 -19.13 2.35 -6.89
CA ASP A 51 -19.91 1.22 -7.38
C ASP A 51 -20.90 1.62 -8.50
N ASN A 52 -21.05 2.91 -8.80
CA ASN A 52 -21.99 3.38 -9.82
C ASN A 52 -21.43 3.16 -11.24
N PRO A 53 -22.10 2.39 -12.10
CA PRO A 53 -21.60 2.06 -13.44
C PRO A 53 -21.53 3.26 -14.40
N ARG A 54 -22.11 4.41 -14.04
CA ARG A 54 -21.99 5.66 -14.81
C ARG A 54 -20.77 6.49 -14.41
N MET A 55 -20.05 6.09 -13.36
CA MET A 55 -18.83 6.75 -12.92
C MET A 55 -17.61 5.98 -13.43
N LEU A 56 -16.69 6.71 -14.04
CA LEU A 56 -15.41 6.18 -14.48
C LEU A 56 -14.30 6.82 -13.65
N PHE A 57 -13.45 5.98 -13.08
CA PHE A 57 -12.27 6.38 -12.32
C PHE A 57 -11.01 6.09 -13.13
N GLN A 58 -9.88 6.63 -12.69
CA GLN A 58 -8.61 6.42 -13.38
C GLN A 58 -8.18 4.95 -13.37
N GLU A 59 -8.76 4.13 -12.50
CA GLU A 59 -8.52 2.70 -12.35
C GLU A 59 -9.49 1.85 -13.20
N SER A 60 -10.62 2.42 -13.66
CA SER A 60 -11.69 1.66 -14.31
C SER A 60 -11.32 1.24 -15.73
N GLN A 61 -11.28 -0.05 -16.06
CA GLN A 61 -10.95 -0.55 -17.41
C GLN A 61 -11.65 0.21 -18.57
N ALA A 62 -12.93 0.56 -18.43
CA ALA A 62 -13.65 1.32 -19.44
C ALA A 62 -13.08 2.74 -19.69
N TYR A 63 -12.57 3.42 -18.65
CA TYR A 63 -11.85 4.70 -18.80
C TYR A 63 -10.62 4.54 -19.68
N TRP A 64 -9.91 3.43 -19.51
CA TRP A 64 -8.67 3.14 -20.23
C TRP A 64 -8.91 2.85 -21.69
N GLU A 65 -9.86 1.98 -21.97
CA GLU A 65 -10.27 1.67 -23.33
C GLU A 65 -10.68 2.93 -24.09
N ALA A 66 -11.43 3.82 -23.43
CA ALA A 66 -11.82 5.11 -23.99
C ALA A 66 -10.64 6.07 -24.23
N MET A 67 -9.64 6.10 -23.34
CA MET A 67 -8.51 7.02 -23.43
C MET A 67 -7.37 6.52 -24.34
N ASN A 68 -7.31 5.22 -24.64
CA ASN A 68 -6.22 4.61 -25.43
C ASN A 68 -5.93 5.31 -26.77
N PRO A 69 -6.93 5.63 -27.62
CA PRO A 69 -6.67 6.31 -28.89
C PRO A 69 -6.05 7.70 -28.70
N TYR A 70 -6.59 8.47 -27.75
CA TYR A 70 -6.07 9.81 -27.42
C TYR A 70 -4.63 9.76 -26.93
N ARG A 71 -4.33 8.85 -25.99
CA ARG A 71 -2.98 8.69 -25.45
C ARG A 71 -1.96 8.30 -26.53
N LYS A 72 -2.34 7.40 -27.45
CA LYS A 72 -1.50 7.00 -28.58
C LYS A 72 -1.15 8.19 -29.48
N VAL A 73 -2.13 9.05 -29.80
CA VAL A 73 -1.91 10.25 -30.63
C VAL A 73 -1.03 11.28 -29.91
N CYS A 74 -1.20 11.42 -28.59
CA CYS A 74 -0.41 12.34 -27.78
C CYS A 74 0.96 11.80 -27.34
N SER A 75 1.36 10.60 -27.79
CA SER A 75 2.58 9.90 -27.34
C SER A 75 2.68 9.80 -25.82
N LEU A 76 1.54 9.73 -25.14
CA LEU A 76 1.49 9.51 -23.70
C LEU A 76 1.76 8.02 -23.45
N PRO A 77 2.60 7.67 -22.46
CA PRO A 77 2.80 6.27 -22.10
C PRO A 77 1.44 5.64 -21.78
N LEU A 78 1.28 4.35 -22.07
CA LEU A 78 0.15 3.61 -21.52
C LEU A 78 0.20 3.82 -20.01
N LEU A 79 -0.94 4.20 -19.40
CA LEU A 79 -0.98 4.21 -17.95
C LEU A 79 -0.67 2.73 -17.50
N PRO A 80 -0.20 2.46 -16.28
CA PRO A 80 -0.15 1.09 -15.76
C PRO A 80 -1.54 0.67 -15.28
N LEU A 81 -2.24 -0.24 -15.98
CA LEU A 81 -3.57 -0.74 -15.56
C LEU A 81 -3.42 -1.26 -14.13
N LYS A 82 -3.85 -0.49 -13.13
CA LYS A 82 -3.47 -0.71 -11.73
C LYS A 82 -4.52 -1.60 -11.05
N ASP A 83 -4.73 -2.79 -11.60
CA ASP A 83 -4.93 -3.99 -10.78
C ASP A 83 -3.56 -4.65 -10.52
N LYS A 84 -2.53 -3.83 -10.31
CA LYS A 84 -1.15 -4.33 -10.24
C LYS A 84 -0.98 -5.29 -9.05
N TYR A 85 -1.79 -5.10 -8.01
CA TYR A 85 -1.87 -5.98 -6.85
C TYR A 85 -3.34 -6.21 -6.48
N PRO A 86 -3.87 -7.45 -6.53
CA PRO A 86 -5.23 -7.75 -6.07
C PRO A 86 -5.37 -7.68 -4.54
N VAL A 87 -4.30 -7.30 -3.83
CA VAL A 87 -4.23 -7.24 -2.36
C VAL A 87 -3.72 -5.86 -1.96
N ASN A 88 -4.41 -5.23 -1.01
CA ASN A 88 -4.05 -3.94 -0.44
C ASN A 88 -3.62 -4.12 1.02
N PHE A 89 -2.34 -3.85 1.32
CA PHE A 89 -1.76 -3.98 2.66
C PHE A 89 -2.03 -2.75 3.55
N SER A 90 -2.63 -1.68 3.01
CA SER A 90 -2.91 -0.47 3.78
C SER A 90 -3.76 -0.76 5.01
N GLY A 91 -3.36 -0.22 6.15
CA GLY A 91 -4.05 -0.42 7.41
C GLY A 91 -3.17 -0.19 8.62
N GLN A 92 -3.80 -0.26 9.78
CA GLN A 92 -3.12 -0.34 11.07
C GLN A 92 -3.21 -1.79 11.56
N TRP A 93 -2.06 -2.33 11.93
CA TRP A 93 -1.89 -3.74 12.24
C TRP A 93 -1.29 -3.87 13.62
N VAL A 94 -2.06 -4.42 14.56
CA VAL A 94 -1.65 -4.59 15.96
C VAL A 94 -1.21 -6.02 16.19
N PHE A 95 -0.03 -6.20 16.81
CA PHE A 95 0.55 -7.51 17.07
C PHE A 95 -0.41 -8.40 17.87
N ASN A 96 -0.58 -9.63 17.40
CA ASN A 96 -1.41 -10.65 18.01
C ASN A 96 -0.50 -11.76 18.54
N GLU A 97 -0.13 -11.64 19.81
CA GLU A 97 0.77 -12.58 20.48
C GLU A 97 0.19 -14.00 20.48
N ASP A 98 -1.09 -14.17 20.82
CA ASP A 98 -1.76 -15.47 20.90
C ASP A 98 -1.74 -16.28 19.59
N LYS A 99 -1.74 -15.59 18.45
CA LYS A 99 -1.70 -16.23 17.12
C LYS A 99 -0.29 -16.25 16.51
N SER A 100 0.72 -15.74 17.21
CA SER A 100 2.08 -15.60 16.71
C SER A 100 3.03 -16.66 17.26
N ASP A 101 4.02 -17.01 16.44
CA ASP A 101 5.18 -17.81 16.83
C ASP A 101 6.43 -16.96 16.58
N VAL A 102 7.06 -16.50 17.66
CA VAL A 102 8.25 -15.62 17.58
C VAL A 102 9.55 -16.39 17.38
N GLY A 103 9.50 -17.73 17.38
CA GLY A 103 10.67 -18.59 17.29
C GLY A 103 11.74 -18.29 18.34
N ASN A 104 12.99 -18.61 18.04
CA ASN A 104 14.12 -18.43 18.96
C ASN A 104 14.58 -16.96 19.08
N ALA A 105 14.04 -16.05 18.27
CA ALA A 105 14.39 -14.63 18.29
C ALA A 105 13.71 -13.84 19.43
N GLY A 106 12.63 -14.39 20.01
CA GLY A 106 11.87 -13.75 21.07
C GLY A 106 11.07 -12.52 20.60
N THR A 107 10.42 -11.86 21.55
CA THR A 107 9.51 -10.71 21.30
C THR A 107 10.22 -9.35 21.29
N GLY A 108 11.46 -9.26 21.78
CA GLY A 108 12.12 -7.96 22.05
C GLY A 108 12.35 -7.04 20.85
N ASN A 109 12.23 -7.53 19.63
CA ASN A 109 12.31 -6.72 18.39
C ASN A 109 11.06 -6.92 17.49
N VAL A 110 9.97 -7.45 18.02
CA VAL A 110 8.70 -7.56 17.31
C VAL A 110 7.99 -6.21 17.40
N ALA A 111 7.51 -5.71 16.28
CA ALA A 111 6.69 -4.50 16.28
C ALA A 111 5.38 -4.79 17.02
N HIS A 112 5.00 -3.91 17.95
CA HIS A 112 3.68 -3.93 18.56
C HIS A 112 2.62 -3.43 17.57
N GLU A 113 2.97 -2.42 16.77
CA GLU A 113 2.09 -1.84 15.76
C GLU A 113 2.84 -1.62 14.44
N ILE A 114 2.15 -1.87 13.33
CA ILE A 114 2.60 -1.56 11.99
C ILE A 114 1.50 -0.77 11.29
N GLU A 115 1.82 0.44 10.85
CA GLU A 115 0.98 1.24 9.96
C GLU A 115 1.55 1.14 8.55
N ILE A 116 0.70 0.76 7.60
CA ILE A 116 1.06 0.62 6.19
C ILE A 116 0.15 1.54 5.38
N ASP A 117 0.76 2.32 4.49
CA ASP A 117 0.08 3.00 3.39
C ASP A 117 0.68 2.54 2.06
N GLN A 118 -0.10 1.81 1.27
CA GLN A 118 0.27 1.29 -0.03
C GLN A 118 -0.16 2.24 -1.15
N ASP A 119 0.81 2.89 -1.77
CA ASP A 119 0.65 3.62 -3.03
C ASP A 119 1.26 2.81 -4.19
N GLY A 120 0.46 1.88 -4.71
CA GLY A 120 0.90 1.02 -5.81
C GLY A 120 2.08 0.15 -5.45
N ASP A 121 3.22 0.43 -6.10
CA ASP A 121 4.48 -0.29 -5.93
C ASP A 121 5.27 0.20 -4.72
N LEU A 122 4.75 1.16 -3.95
CA LEU A 122 5.41 1.69 -2.77
C LEU A 122 4.59 1.34 -1.53
N LEU A 123 5.24 0.78 -0.52
CA LEU A 123 4.69 0.69 0.83
C LEU A 123 5.39 1.72 1.72
N HIS A 124 4.63 2.66 2.27
CA HIS A 124 5.07 3.49 3.38
C HIS A 124 4.75 2.75 4.67
N VAL A 125 5.78 2.30 5.36
CA VAL A 125 5.65 1.44 6.53
C VAL A 125 6.22 2.14 7.74
N LYS A 126 5.39 2.28 8.78
CA LYS A 126 5.80 2.73 10.09
C LYS A 126 5.64 1.59 11.08
N LYS A 127 6.72 1.23 11.78
CA LYS A 127 6.72 0.18 12.80
C LYS A 127 7.03 0.79 14.15
N GLN A 128 6.27 0.41 15.16
CA GLN A 128 6.51 0.78 16.55
C GLN A 128 6.87 -0.46 17.35
N VAL A 129 8.05 -0.45 17.98
CA VAL A 129 8.54 -1.48 18.90
C VAL A 129 8.53 -0.88 20.29
N LEU A 130 7.82 -1.53 21.22
CA LEU A 130 7.84 -1.15 22.63
C LEU A 130 9.18 -1.54 23.25
N VAL A 131 9.78 -0.62 24.00
CA VAL A 131 11.06 -0.87 24.69
C VAL A 131 10.82 -0.77 26.18
N GLU A 132 11.11 -1.85 26.91
CA GLU A 132 10.84 -1.96 28.35
C GLU A 132 11.54 -0.86 29.17
N TRP A 133 12.77 -0.48 28.80
CA TRP A 133 13.62 0.44 29.55
C TRP A 133 13.98 1.70 28.76
N GLY A 134 13.01 2.32 28.09
CA GLY A 134 13.22 3.55 27.34
C GLY A 134 11.98 4.04 26.60
N GLY A 135 12.17 5.00 25.71
CA GLY A 135 11.13 5.39 24.77
C GLY A 135 10.93 4.34 23.69
N ASP A 136 9.69 4.19 23.23
CA ASP A 136 9.33 3.34 22.10
C ASP A 136 10.18 3.68 20.87
N ARG A 137 10.55 2.65 20.12
CA ARG A 137 11.30 2.81 18.88
C ARG A 137 10.33 2.83 17.72
N THR A 138 10.30 3.94 17.01
CA THR A 138 9.57 4.07 15.75
C THR A 138 10.55 4.03 14.59
N THR A 139 10.27 3.21 13.58
CA THR A 139 11.01 3.18 12.31
C THR A 139 10.05 3.46 11.16
N ASN A 140 10.49 4.30 10.22
CA ASN A 140 9.77 4.57 8.98
C ASN A 140 10.59 4.03 7.81
N GLU A 141 9.94 3.28 6.93
CA GLU A 141 10.56 2.64 5.77
C GLU A 141 9.66 2.88 4.55
N THR A 142 10.25 3.32 3.43
CA THR A 142 9.59 3.29 2.13
C THR A 142 10.11 2.07 1.37
N ILE A 143 9.21 1.15 1.05
CA ILE A 143 9.54 -0.15 0.47
C ILE A 143 9.02 -0.20 -0.98
N PRO A 144 9.89 -0.07 -1.99
CA PRO A 144 9.51 -0.30 -3.38
C PRO A 144 9.41 -1.81 -3.66
N LEU A 145 8.36 -2.20 -4.39
CA LEU A 145 8.02 -3.60 -4.73
C LEU A 145 8.59 -4.06 -6.08
N ASP A 146 9.49 -3.26 -6.67
CA ASP A 146 10.09 -3.46 -7.99
C ASP A 146 11.46 -4.19 -7.96
N GLY A 147 11.94 -4.55 -6.77
CA GLY A 147 13.26 -5.17 -6.57
C GLY A 147 14.41 -4.18 -6.35
N SER A 148 14.14 -2.87 -6.35
CA SER A 148 15.13 -1.83 -6.11
C SER A 148 15.80 -1.96 -4.72
N GLU A 149 17.06 -1.54 -4.65
CA GLU A 149 17.82 -1.56 -3.40
C GLU A 149 17.40 -0.44 -2.46
N MET A 150 17.11 -0.81 -1.22
CA MET A 150 16.88 0.10 -0.10
C MET A 150 18.09 0.06 0.84
N LYS A 151 18.54 1.25 1.27
CA LYS A 151 19.59 1.40 2.29
C LYS A 151 18.96 1.92 3.57
N SER A 152 19.32 1.30 4.69
CA SER A 152 18.85 1.66 6.02
C SER A 152 19.88 1.20 7.06
N GLU A 153 19.59 1.39 8.33
CA GLU A 153 20.43 0.93 9.43
C GLU A 153 19.66 -0.01 10.34
N PHE A 154 20.37 -0.96 10.94
CA PHE A 154 19.85 -1.87 11.96
C PHE A 154 20.91 -2.02 13.05
N PHE A 155 20.60 -1.63 14.29
CA PHE A 155 21.59 -1.53 15.38
C PHE A 155 22.87 -0.79 14.97
N ASN A 156 22.72 0.42 14.40
CA ASN A 156 23.82 1.25 13.89
C ASN A 156 24.71 0.56 12.83
N SER A 157 24.22 -0.52 12.22
CA SER A 157 24.94 -1.28 11.19
C SER A 157 24.23 -1.10 9.84
N PRO A 158 24.97 -0.92 8.73
CA PRO A 158 24.37 -0.79 7.41
C PRO A 158 23.54 -2.02 7.03
N ARG A 159 22.32 -1.78 6.57
CA ARG A 159 21.38 -2.77 6.05
C ARG A 159 21.02 -2.44 4.60
N ILE A 160 21.23 -3.40 3.71
CA ILE A 160 20.72 -3.34 2.33
C ILE A 160 19.53 -4.29 2.24
N SER A 161 18.41 -3.82 1.71
CA SER A 161 17.21 -4.63 1.49
C SER A 161 16.71 -4.52 0.06
N LYS A 162 16.03 -5.57 -0.42
CA LYS A 162 15.28 -5.59 -1.69
C LYS A 162 13.92 -6.18 -1.43
N ALA A 163 12.88 -5.54 -1.95
CA ALA A 163 11.52 -6.04 -1.86
C ALA A 163 10.92 -6.25 -3.24
N SER A 164 10.12 -7.30 -3.38
CA SER A 164 9.45 -7.63 -4.64
C SER A 164 8.06 -8.20 -4.38
N TRP A 165 7.14 -7.88 -5.28
CA TRP A 165 5.85 -8.57 -5.32
C TRP A 165 5.97 -9.98 -5.92
N ASP A 166 5.27 -10.94 -5.32
CA ASP A 166 5.09 -12.29 -5.84
C ASP A 166 3.65 -12.47 -6.36
N GLU A 167 3.50 -12.58 -7.67
CA GLU A 167 2.20 -12.73 -8.34
C GLU A 167 1.48 -14.04 -8.02
N VAL A 168 2.22 -15.11 -7.68
CA VAL A 168 1.65 -16.43 -7.46
C VAL A 168 1.10 -16.53 -6.04
N SER A 169 1.90 -16.11 -5.06
CA SER A 169 1.51 -16.16 -3.65
C SER A 169 0.75 -14.92 -3.18
N LYS A 170 0.64 -13.89 -4.03
CA LYS A 170 0.03 -12.59 -3.71
C LYS A 170 0.62 -11.99 -2.43
N SER A 171 1.95 -12.02 -2.35
CA SER A 171 2.71 -11.65 -1.16
C SER A 171 3.86 -10.70 -1.50
N VAL A 172 4.33 -9.96 -0.49
CA VAL A 172 5.55 -9.16 -0.59
C VAL A 172 6.70 -9.94 0.01
N LYS A 173 7.79 -10.09 -0.75
CA LYS A 173 9.01 -10.71 -0.27
C LYS A 173 10.08 -9.65 -0.07
N VAL A 174 10.61 -9.55 1.14
CA VAL A 174 11.71 -8.64 1.49
C VAL A 174 12.93 -9.47 1.86
N SER A 175 14.06 -9.21 1.21
CA SER A 175 15.35 -9.80 1.57
C SER A 175 16.26 -8.70 2.11
N SER A 176 16.98 -8.98 3.18
CA SER A 176 17.88 -8.02 3.82
C SER A 176 19.22 -8.65 4.16
N VAL A 177 20.27 -7.84 4.04
CA VAL A 177 21.63 -8.16 4.47
C VAL A 177 22.13 -7.04 5.37
N VAL A 178 22.47 -7.38 6.62
CA VAL A 178 23.09 -6.47 7.59
C VAL A 178 24.55 -6.87 7.76
N LYS A 179 25.46 -5.88 7.72
CA LYS A 179 26.89 -6.10 7.97
C LYS A 179 27.25 -5.63 9.37
N PHE A 180 27.59 -6.55 10.27
CA PHE A 180 28.04 -6.24 11.62
C PHE A 180 29.56 -6.27 11.70
N THR A 181 30.16 -5.21 12.23
CA THR A 181 31.60 -5.13 12.50
C THR A 181 31.83 -5.09 14.00
N ARG A 182 32.46 -6.13 14.56
CA ARG A 182 32.81 -6.18 16.00
C ARG A 182 34.25 -6.66 16.14
N GLY A 183 35.07 -5.88 16.84
CA GLY A 183 36.48 -6.25 17.10
C GLY A 183 37.33 -6.47 15.85
N GLY A 184 37.07 -5.71 14.77
CA GLY A 184 37.79 -5.84 13.50
C GLY A 184 37.34 -7.00 12.61
N GLN A 185 36.40 -7.83 13.05
CA GLN A 185 35.77 -8.87 12.24
C GLN A 185 34.41 -8.41 11.72
N THR A 186 34.17 -8.67 10.43
CA THR A 186 32.90 -8.38 9.76
C THR A 186 32.12 -9.68 9.56
N THR A 187 30.85 -9.68 9.98
CA THR A 187 29.92 -10.78 9.77
C THR A 187 28.67 -10.29 9.06
N GLU A 188 28.06 -11.16 8.24
CA GLU A 188 26.82 -10.85 7.53
C GLU A 188 25.65 -11.58 8.17
N MET A 189 24.57 -10.85 8.40
CA MET A 189 23.29 -11.38 8.83
C MET A 189 22.30 -11.25 7.68
N LYS A 190 21.83 -12.39 7.17
CA LYS A 190 20.82 -12.45 6.10
C LYS A 190 19.45 -12.77 6.69
N SER A 191 18.41 -12.10 6.21
CA SER A 191 17.03 -12.39 6.58
C SER A 191 16.11 -12.25 5.38
N THR A 192 15.05 -13.06 5.37
CA THR A 192 13.95 -12.95 4.41
C THR A 192 12.65 -12.78 5.17
N GLU A 193 11.80 -11.87 4.75
CA GLU A 193 10.43 -11.72 5.22
C GLU A 193 9.45 -11.93 4.07
N GLU A 194 8.34 -12.58 4.36
CA GLU A 194 7.22 -12.79 3.44
C GLU A 194 5.95 -12.25 4.10
N TRP A 195 5.31 -11.28 3.46
CA TRP A 195 4.15 -10.56 3.97
C TRP A 195 2.92 -10.95 3.17
N SER A 196 1.88 -11.40 3.85
CA SER A 196 0.62 -11.82 3.22
C SER A 196 -0.56 -11.41 4.07
N LEU A 197 -1.72 -11.19 3.42
CA LEU A 197 -2.97 -11.00 4.14
C LEU A 197 -3.70 -12.33 4.31
N GLN A 198 -4.39 -12.46 5.44
CA GLN A 198 -5.24 -13.60 5.79
C GLN A 198 -6.61 -13.12 6.23
N GLU A 199 -7.52 -14.07 6.47
CA GLU A 199 -8.87 -13.80 6.96
C GLU A 199 -9.63 -12.81 6.06
N GLY A 200 -9.40 -12.89 4.74
CA GLY A 200 -10.00 -11.99 3.74
C GLY A 200 -9.50 -10.55 3.81
N GLY A 201 -8.25 -10.33 4.23
CA GLY A 201 -7.67 -8.98 4.33
C GLY A 201 -7.73 -8.37 5.73
N LYS A 202 -8.16 -9.14 6.75
CA LYS A 202 -8.33 -8.65 8.12
C LYS A 202 -7.16 -8.98 9.06
N ALA A 203 -6.19 -9.74 8.59
CA ALA A 203 -5.02 -10.08 9.38
C ALA A 203 -3.76 -10.04 8.51
N LEU A 204 -2.75 -9.32 8.98
CA LEU A 204 -1.43 -9.30 8.36
C LEU A 204 -0.57 -10.42 8.94
N LYS A 205 0.07 -11.18 8.05
CA LYS A 205 1.05 -12.21 8.37
C LYS A 205 2.43 -11.75 7.94
N LEU A 206 3.40 -11.82 8.85
CA LEU A 206 4.81 -11.75 8.50
C LEU A 206 5.48 -13.08 8.83
N ARG A 207 6.05 -13.73 7.82
CA ARG A 207 6.91 -14.89 8.03
C ARG A 207 8.36 -14.43 7.85
N ARG A 208 9.12 -14.44 8.94
CA ARG A 208 10.55 -14.11 8.94
C ARG A 208 11.37 -15.40 8.96
N LEU A 209 12.30 -15.52 8.03
CA LEU A 209 13.30 -16.57 7.98
C LEU A 209 14.67 -15.95 8.17
N GLN A 210 15.42 -16.44 9.15
CA GLN A 210 16.78 -16.06 9.39
C GLN A 210 17.61 -17.32 9.66
N PRO A 211 18.69 -17.58 8.90
CA PRO A 211 19.44 -18.84 9.02
C PRO A 211 19.92 -19.16 10.45
N ALA A 212 20.26 -18.13 11.24
CA ALA A 212 20.79 -18.28 12.59
C ALA A 212 19.72 -18.47 13.69
N SER A 213 18.49 -17.97 13.49
CA SER A 213 17.44 -17.92 14.54
C SER A 213 16.17 -18.67 14.16
N GLY A 214 16.11 -19.26 12.95
CA GLY A 214 14.99 -20.08 12.48
C GLY A 214 13.89 -19.27 11.80
N VAL A 215 12.65 -19.75 11.94
CA VAL A 215 11.45 -19.16 11.33
C VAL A 215 10.58 -18.57 12.41
N ALA A 216 10.18 -17.32 12.27
CA ALA A 216 9.11 -16.69 13.05
C ALA A 216 7.88 -16.46 12.15
N LYS A 217 6.69 -16.66 12.70
CA LYS A 217 5.39 -16.43 12.06
C LYS A 217 4.60 -15.45 12.90
N LEU A 218 4.69 -14.17 12.56
CA LEU A 218 4.05 -13.08 13.28
C LEU A 218 2.68 -12.79 12.68
N ARG A 219 1.72 -12.48 13.54
CA ARG A 219 0.35 -12.13 13.21
C ARG A 219 0.00 -10.76 13.73
N PHE A 220 -0.76 -10.03 12.93
CA PHE A 220 -1.31 -8.75 13.28
C PHE A 220 -2.77 -8.69 12.87
N ARG A 221 -3.58 -7.93 13.60
CA ARG A 221 -5.02 -7.74 13.39
C ARG A 221 -5.38 -6.26 13.33
#